data_AF-A0A7V5UKB1-F1
#
_entry.id   AF-A0A7V5UKB1-F1
#
_cell.length_a   1.000
_cell.length_b   1.000
_cell.length_c   1.000
_cell.angle_alpha   90.00
_cell.angle_beta   90.00
_cell.angle_gamma   90.00
#
_symmetry.space_group_name_H-M   'P 1'
#
loop_
_entity.id
_entity.type
_entity.pdbx_description
1 polymer ?
#
loop_
_entity_poly.entity_id
_entity_poly.type
_entity_poly.pdbx_seq_one_letter_code
_entity_poly.pdbx_strand_id
1 'polypeptide(L)' 'MSHELLEKLRAFDTPTICNVIELFDVRPRSEGFLDGRVRCEFPDLPPMVGYAATAAFRSAAP' A
#
# COMPACT_ATOMS: atom_id res chain seq x y z
N MET A 1 3.22 -11.34 11.84
CA MET A 1 2.49 -10.40 12.72
C MET A 1 1.10 -10.93 13.03
N SER A 2 0.47 -10.39 14.07
CA SER A 2 -0.87 -10.76 14.50
C SER A 2 -1.96 -10.22 13.55
N HIS A 3 -3.09 -10.91 13.51
CA HIS A 3 -4.32 -10.45 12.84
C HIS A 3 -4.77 -9.08 13.37
N GLU A 4 -4.62 -8.86 14.67
CA GLU A 4 -4.96 -7.60 15.34
C GLU A 4 -4.22 -6.38 14.76
N LEU A 5 -2.94 -6.53 14.40
CA LEU A 5 -2.18 -5.44 13.79
C LEU A 5 -2.76 -5.05 12.42
N LEU A 6 -3.15 -6.04 11.61
CA LEU A 6 -3.73 -5.78 10.29
C LEU A 6 -5.07 -5.05 10.41
N GLU A 7 -5.93 -5.47 11.34
CA GLU A 7 -7.20 -4.79 11.63
C GLU A 7 -6.98 -3.35 12.13
N LYS A 8 -5.97 -3.14 12.98
CA LYS A 8 -5.62 -1.79 13.44
C LYS A 8 -5.18 -0.88 12.30
N LEU A 9 -4.33 -1.38 11.40
CA LEU A 9 -3.86 -0.61 10.24
C LEU A 9 -5.00 -0.30 9.26
N ARG A 10 -5.95 -1.22 9.10
CA ARG A 10 -7.12 -1.06 8.24
C ARG A 10 -8.04 0.11 8.63
N ALA A 11 -7.97 0.54 9.90
CA ALA A 11 -8.77 1.66 10.41
C ALA A 11 -8.28 3.04 9.93
N PHE A 12 -7.14 3.13 9.23
CA PHE A 12 -6.55 4.38 8.75
C PHE A 12 -6.47 4.41 7.23
N ASP A 13 -6.62 5.60 6.64
CA ASP A 13 -6.42 5.80 5.21
C ASP A 13 -4.93 5.79 4.80
N THR A 14 -4.67 5.54 3.52
CA THR A 14 -3.31 5.47 2.97
C THR A 14 -2.51 6.77 3.20
N PRO A 15 -3.05 7.98 2.94
CA PRO A 15 -2.32 9.23 3.23
C PRO A 15 -1.89 9.38 4.69
N THR A 16 -2.73 8.99 5.65
CA THR A 16 -2.41 9.04 7.09
C THR A 16 -1.23 8.14 7.42
N ILE A 17 -1.20 6.91 6.88
CA ILE A 17 -0.07 6.00 7.06
C ILE A 17 1.20 6.54 6.39
N CYS A 18 1.09 7.10 5.18
CA CYS A 18 2.22 7.72 4.49
C CYS A 18 2.83 8.87 5.31
N ASN A 19 2.01 9.80 5.80
CA ASN A 19 2.45 10.94 6.61
C ASN A 19 3.21 10.51 7.87
N VAL A 20 2.76 9.44 8.54
CA VAL A 20 3.45 8.90 9.71
C VAL A 20 4.80 8.31 9.34
N ILE A 21 4.91 7.61 8.21
CA ILE A 21 6.17 7.04 7.73
C ILE A 21 7.22 8.13 7.45
N GLU A 22 6.81 9.31 6.98
CA GLU A 22 7.72 10.44 6.71
C GLU A 22 8.49 10.89 7.96
N LEU A 23 7.94 10.70 9.16
CA LEU A 23 8.59 11.05 10.43
C LEU A 23 9.82 10.18 10.74
N PHE A 24 9.93 9.01 10.12
CA PHE A 24 11.04 8.08 10.35
C PHE A 24 12.25 8.36 9.45
N ASP A 25 12.13 9.24 8.46
CA ASP A 25 13.19 9.61 7.51
C ASP A 25 13.90 8.41 6.83
N VAL A 26 13.14 7.34 6.56
CA VAL A 26 13.67 6.11 5.96
C VAL A 26 13.64 6.09 4.43
N ARG A 27 12.95 7.04 3.80
CA ARG A 27 12.78 7.18 2.35
C ARG A 27 12.34 8.60 1.96
N PRO A 28 12.55 9.05 0.71
CA PRO A 28 12.03 10.33 0.23
C PRO A 28 10.51 10.43 0.39
N ARG A 29 10.00 11.64 0.68
CA ARG A 29 8.55 11.89 0.87
C ARG A 29 7.70 11.70 -0.38
N SER A 30 8.35 11.64 -1.55
CA SER A 30 7.71 11.35 -2.84
C SER A 30 7.58 9.86 -3.14
N GLU A 31 7.99 8.97 -2.23
CA GLU A 31 8.06 7.54 -2.46
C GLU A 31 7.20 6.72 -1.48
N GLY A 32 6.89 5.49 -1.90
CA GLY A 32 6.26 4.49 -1.04
C GLY A 32 4.74 4.54 -0.99
N PHE A 33 4.14 5.06 -2.06
CA PHE A 33 2.74 4.93 -2.44
C PHE A 33 2.68 4.62 -3.95
N LEU A 34 1.53 4.13 -4.43
CA LEU A 34 1.32 3.85 -5.85
C LEU A 34 0.96 5.13 -6.61
N ASP A 35 1.40 5.24 -7.86
CA ASP A 35 1.00 6.34 -8.73
C ASP A 35 -0.47 6.18 -9.21
N GLY A 36 -1.01 7.22 -9.86
CA GLY A 36 -2.41 7.25 -10.31
C GLY A 36 -2.77 6.29 -11.45
N ARG A 37 -1.81 5.45 -11.91
CA ARG A 37 -2.07 4.39 -12.90
C ARG A 37 -2.68 3.16 -12.24
N VAL A 38 -2.44 2.93 -10.95
CA VAL A 38 -3.12 1.87 -10.19
C VAL A 38 -4.37 2.45 -9.55
N ARG A 39 -5.53 1.87 -9.86
CA ARG A 39 -6.84 2.32 -9.35
C ARG A 39 -7.61 1.17 -8.75
N CYS A 40 -8.45 1.47 -7.76
CA CYS A 40 -9.37 0.50 -7.19
C CYS A 40 -10.54 0.29 -8.15
N GLU A 41 -10.68 -0.93 -8.67
CA GLU A 41 -11.82 -1.31 -9.53
C GLU A 41 -13.05 -1.71 -8.70
N PHE A 42 -12.91 -1.87 -7.39
CA PHE A 42 -13.96 -2.30 -6.47
C PHE A 42 -14.11 -1.31 -5.31
N PRO A 43 -14.55 -0.06 -5.58
CA PRO A 43 -14.60 0.99 -4.56
C PRO A 43 -15.57 0.71 -3.40
N ASP A 44 -16.55 -0.18 -3.61
CA ASP A 44 -17.51 -0.59 -2.58
C ASP A 44 -16.92 -1.58 -1.58
N LEU A 45 -15.76 -2.19 -1.87
CA LEU A 45 -15.08 -3.06 -0.93
C LEU A 45 -14.33 -2.23 0.13
N PRO A 46 -14.32 -2.70 1.39
CA PRO A 46 -13.54 -2.05 2.43
C PRO A 46 -12.03 -2.06 2.12
N PRO A 47 -11.25 -1.07 2.61
CA PRO A 47 -9.79 -1.04 2.45
C PRO A 47 -9.11 -2.34 2.87
N MET A 48 -7.98 -2.66 2.23
CA MET A 48 -7.24 -3.90 2.45
C MET A 48 -5.84 -3.62 3.00
N VAL A 49 -5.41 -4.43 3.96
CA VAL A 49 -4.05 -4.45 4.52
C VAL A 49 -3.57 -5.89 4.53
N GLY A 50 -2.31 -6.11 4.14
CA GLY A 50 -1.72 -7.44 4.09
C GLY A 50 -0.22 -7.40 3.87
N TYR A 51 0.38 -8.58 3.71
CA TYR A 51 1.78 -8.69 3.37
C TYR A 51 1.99 -8.66 1.87
N ALA A 52 3.07 -8.03 1.44
CA ALA A 52 3.48 -8.05 0.05
C ALA A 52 3.96 -9.45 -0.34
N ALA A 53 3.22 -10.10 -1.23
CA ALA A 53 3.72 -11.23 -2.02
C ALA A 53 4.08 -10.68 -3.41
N THR A 54 5.38 -10.58 -3.71
CA THR A 54 5.87 -9.94 -4.94
C THR A 54 5.99 -10.95 -6.08
N ALA A 55 5.55 -10.55 -7.27
CA ALA A 55 5.77 -11.28 -8.51
C ALA A 55 6.34 -10.35 -9.58
N ALA A 56 7.21 -10.88 -10.43
CA ALA A 56 7.72 -10.18 -11.60
C ALA A 56 7.22 -10.90 -12.86
N PHE A 57 6.65 -10.15 -13.79
CA PHE A 57 6.18 -10.67 -15.06
C PHE A 57 6.92 -9.99 -16.20
N ARG A 58 7.36 -10.80 -17.17
CA ARG A 58 7.87 -10.32 -18.45
C ARG A 58 6.87 -10.77 -19.51
N SER A 59 6.22 -9.81 -20.16
CA SER A 59 5.43 -10.10 -21.36
C SER A 59 6.36 -10.73 -22.40
N ALA A 60 5.85 -11.64 -23.22
CA ALA A 60 6.58 -12.10 -24.40
C ALA A 60 7.10 -10.85 -25.13
N ALA A 61 8.40 -10.81 -25.38
CA ALA A 61 8.97 -9.88 -26.34
C ALA A 61 8.21 -10.04 -27.67
N PRO A 62 8.23 -9.06 -28.59
CA PRO A 62 8.01 -9.41 -29.97
C PRO A 62 8.93 -10.56 -30.40
#